data_AF-A0A1E5XVA2-F1
#
_entry.id   AF-A0A1E5XVA2-F1
#
_cell.length_a   1.000
_cell.length_b   1.000
_cell.length_c   1.000
_cell.angle_alpha   90.00
_cell.angle_beta   90.00
_cell.angle_gamma   90.00
#
_symmetry.space_group_name_H-M   'P 1'
#
loop_
_entity.id
_entity.type
_entity.pdbx_description
1 polymer ?
#
loop_
_entity_poly.entity_id
_entity_poly.type
_entity_poly.pdbx_seq_one_letter_code
_entity_poly.pdbx_strand_id
1 'polypeptide(L)'
;MRGRSIRGSFVHAPVRGELEVLRVAVITIASDGTITSIGRAADGVPEGTIELPAGQLMLPGFVDLHLHAPQYPQLGMALDVPLEVWLGKYTFPLEAQYADLAFAQERYETLVTDLLASGTTTALYFATVHREATELLAQICLKQGQRALVGKVVMDDPASCPDDYRDASAELAVAETRAVIDHIRALPDNDRVLPVITPRFIPSCTDAALAGLGALAAECDCHVQTHCSESDWAHGYALDRYGKTDTAALDGFGLLGRKTVLAHSVFLTDDDMATVRAAGAGVAHCALSNMYFGNAVFPLRRALEKGLHVGLGTDISGGPSGSMLEACRATAQASRLLEDGVDARDSRETRGVPNSRIDMLTAFHLATAGGGVALDLPVGMFRPGYHFDALLIDPVAEAGTVRLFGAEPAERLEQILYTASRPNIAATFVGGDLVSGASPQ
;
A
#
# COMPACT_ATOMS: atom_id res chain seq x y z
N MET A 1 0.37 21.61 -10.98
CA MET A 1 -0.90 22.09 -10.35
C MET A 1 -0.65 22.86 -9.05
N ARG A 2 0.51 22.71 -8.41
CA ARG A 2 0.95 23.56 -7.28
C ARG A 2 0.70 25.05 -7.52
N GLY A 3 0.17 25.73 -6.50
CA GLY A 3 -0.12 27.17 -6.52
C GLY A 3 -1.26 27.58 -7.45
N ARG A 4 -2.07 26.64 -7.96
CA ARG A 4 -3.18 26.91 -8.89
C ARG A 4 -4.50 26.32 -8.37
N SER A 5 -5.59 26.75 -8.99
CA SER A 5 -6.89 26.12 -8.82
C SER A 5 -7.21 25.20 -9.99
N ILE A 6 -8.01 24.17 -9.75
CA ILE A 6 -8.48 23.23 -10.77
C ILE A 6 -10.00 23.16 -10.69
N ARG A 7 -10.66 23.21 -11.85
CA ARG A 7 -12.10 23.04 -11.97
C ARG A 7 -12.46 21.76 -12.70
N GLY A 8 -13.40 20.99 -12.14
CA GLY A 8 -13.85 19.76 -12.76
C GLY A 8 -14.75 18.90 -11.86
N SER A 9 -14.87 17.63 -12.19
CA SER A 9 -15.59 16.63 -11.39
C SER A 9 -14.61 15.79 -10.60
N PHE A 10 -14.80 15.73 -9.28
CA PHE A 10 -13.96 14.95 -8.37
C PHE A 10 -14.83 13.94 -7.63
N VAL A 11 -14.34 12.72 -7.46
CA VAL A 11 -15.06 11.63 -6.81
C VAL A 11 -14.13 10.96 -5.81
N HIS A 12 -14.53 10.88 -4.56
CA HIS A 12 -13.76 10.24 -3.49
C HIS A 12 -14.67 9.58 -2.45
N ALA A 13 -14.10 8.69 -1.64
CA ALA A 13 -14.80 8.02 -0.55
C ALA A 13 -14.10 8.35 0.79
N PRO A 14 -14.30 9.56 1.35
CA PRO A 14 -13.58 10.01 2.54
C PRO A 14 -13.97 9.23 3.80
N VAL A 15 -15.21 8.71 3.84
CA VAL A 15 -15.75 7.89 4.93
C VAL A 15 -16.20 6.55 4.36
N ARG A 16 -15.92 5.46 5.08
CA ARG A 16 -16.31 4.10 4.65
C ARG A 16 -17.82 4.02 4.40
N GLY A 17 -18.20 3.61 3.19
CA GLY A 17 -19.60 3.47 2.78
C GLY A 17 -20.24 4.75 2.24
N GLU A 18 -19.51 5.87 2.23
CA GLU A 18 -19.98 7.14 1.69
C GLU A 18 -19.19 7.50 0.43
N LEU A 19 -19.91 7.85 -0.64
CA LEU A 19 -19.34 8.37 -1.86
C LEU A 19 -19.68 9.86 -1.97
N GLU A 20 -18.66 10.70 -2.07
CA GLU A 20 -18.82 12.12 -2.30
C GLU A 20 -18.45 12.45 -3.76
N VAL A 21 -19.38 13.12 -4.44
CA VAL A 21 -19.24 13.57 -5.83
C VAL A 21 -19.27 15.09 -5.88
N LEU A 22 -18.09 15.68 -6.03
CA LEU A 22 -17.88 17.12 -6.13
C LEU A 22 -18.03 17.55 -7.60
N ARG A 23 -19.28 17.84 -8.00
CA ARG A 23 -19.60 18.22 -9.39
C ARG A 23 -19.24 19.67 -9.66
N VAL A 24 -18.44 19.90 -10.70
CA VAL A 24 -18.02 21.24 -11.14
C VAL A 24 -17.46 22.04 -9.95
N ALA A 25 -16.60 21.37 -9.17
CA ALA A 25 -15.93 21.96 -8.03
C ALA A 25 -14.65 22.66 -8.46
N VAL A 26 -14.20 23.61 -7.65
CA VAL A 26 -12.91 24.28 -7.76
C VAL A 26 -12.09 23.86 -6.54
N ILE A 27 -10.95 23.19 -6.78
CA ILE A 27 -9.98 22.83 -5.74
C ILE A 27 -8.76 23.74 -5.86
N THR A 28 -8.42 24.47 -4.81
CA THR A 28 -7.22 25.31 -4.76
C THR A 28 -6.07 24.59 -4.05
N ILE A 29 -4.89 24.64 -4.66
CA ILE A 29 -3.69 23.93 -4.19
C ILE A 29 -2.59 24.95 -3.89
N ALA A 30 -1.99 24.86 -2.72
CA ALA A 30 -0.83 25.66 -2.32
C ALA A 30 0.44 25.29 -3.09
N SER A 31 1.50 26.07 -2.94
CA SER A 31 2.80 25.80 -3.57
C SER A 31 3.48 24.54 -3.04
N ASP A 32 3.13 24.10 -1.82
CA ASP A 32 3.62 22.86 -1.20
C ASP A 32 2.79 21.62 -1.60
N GLY A 33 1.79 21.79 -2.48
CA GLY A 33 0.94 20.70 -2.94
C GLY A 33 -0.26 20.37 -2.04
N THR A 34 -0.47 21.13 -0.96
CA THR A 34 -1.61 20.95 -0.05
C THR A 34 -2.88 21.59 -0.62
N ILE A 35 -4.01 20.91 -0.47
CA ILE A 35 -5.35 21.45 -0.77
C ILE A 35 -5.69 22.48 0.29
N THR A 36 -6.02 23.71 -0.12
CA THR A 36 -6.37 24.80 0.81
C THR A 36 -7.86 25.07 0.86
N SER A 37 -8.58 24.85 -0.23
CA SER A 37 -10.02 25.03 -0.30
C SER A 37 -10.66 24.17 -1.37
N ILE A 38 -11.95 23.89 -1.16
CA ILE A 38 -12.84 23.23 -2.12
C ILE A 38 -14.12 24.07 -2.15
N GLY A 39 -14.51 24.55 -3.33
CA GLY A 39 -15.71 25.36 -3.53
C GLY A 39 -16.50 24.92 -4.75
N ARG A 40 -17.73 25.42 -4.93
CA ARG A 40 -18.49 25.19 -6.16
C ARG A 40 -18.07 26.23 -7.19
N ALA A 41 -17.96 25.86 -8.46
CA ALA A 41 -17.65 26.84 -9.51
C ALA A 41 -18.70 27.96 -9.62
N ALA A 42 -19.94 27.71 -9.20
CA ALA A 42 -21.00 28.72 -9.14
C ALA A 42 -20.70 29.86 -8.14
N ASP A 43 -19.85 29.60 -7.15
CA ASP A 43 -19.45 30.57 -6.13
C ASP A 43 -18.27 31.45 -6.61
N GLY A 44 -17.72 31.15 -7.79
CA GLY A 44 -16.61 31.86 -8.42
C GLY A 44 -15.52 30.90 -8.90
N VAL A 45 -14.87 31.27 -10.01
CA VAL A 45 -13.71 30.54 -10.56
C VAL A 45 -12.53 31.52 -10.59
N PRO A 46 -11.46 31.28 -9.79
CA PRO A 46 -10.28 32.12 -9.82
C PRO A 46 -9.66 32.21 -11.21
N GLU A 47 -9.06 33.35 -11.54
CA GLU A 47 -8.31 33.51 -12.79
C GLU A 47 -7.14 32.51 -12.86
N GLY A 48 -6.88 31.95 -14.04
CA GLY A 48 -5.82 30.94 -14.23
C GLY A 48 -6.16 29.55 -13.66
N THR A 49 -7.42 29.29 -13.32
CA THR A 49 -7.91 27.94 -12.99
C THR A 49 -7.74 27.00 -14.18
N ILE A 50 -7.17 25.81 -13.92
CA ILE A 50 -7.04 24.74 -14.91
C ILE A 50 -8.38 24.03 -15.05
N GLU A 51 -8.85 23.82 -16.27
CA GLU A 51 -10.10 23.09 -16.52
C GLU A 51 -9.80 21.62 -16.82
N LEU A 52 -10.54 20.70 -16.18
CA LEU A 52 -10.48 19.29 -16.56
C LEU A 52 -11.16 19.07 -17.92
N PRO A 53 -10.66 18.14 -18.76
CA PRO A 53 -11.33 17.81 -20.01
C PRO A 53 -12.75 17.29 -19.77
N ALA A 54 -13.68 17.66 -20.66
CA ALA A 54 -15.07 17.23 -20.55
C ALA A 54 -15.19 15.70 -20.57
N GLY A 55 -16.04 15.15 -19.69
CA GLY A 55 -16.25 13.70 -19.57
C GLY A 55 -15.17 12.95 -18.78
N GLN A 56 -14.12 13.63 -18.33
CA GLN A 56 -13.12 13.08 -17.42
C GLN A 56 -13.45 13.44 -15.96
N LEU A 57 -12.91 12.67 -15.03
CA LEU A 57 -13.09 12.86 -13.60
C LEU A 57 -11.80 12.59 -12.85
N MET A 58 -11.66 13.19 -11.67
CA MET A 58 -10.55 12.93 -10.77
C MET A 58 -10.93 12.01 -9.62
N LEU A 59 -10.09 11.03 -9.34
CA LEU A 59 -10.10 10.21 -8.14
C LEU A 59 -8.89 10.59 -7.27
N PRO A 60 -8.90 10.37 -5.94
CA PRO A 60 -7.69 10.41 -5.16
C PRO A 60 -6.66 9.41 -5.69
N GLY A 61 -5.40 9.77 -5.58
CA GLY A 61 -4.29 8.86 -5.82
C GLY A 61 -4.39 7.61 -4.96
N PHE A 62 -4.04 6.45 -5.52
CA PHE A 62 -4.05 5.22 -4.76
C PHE A 62 -2.89 5.18 -3.76
N VAL A 63 -3.16 4.52 -2.63
CA VAL A 63 -2.23 4.29 -1.52
C VAL A 63 -2.01 2.79 -1.40
N ASP A 64 -0.83 2.32 -1.78
CA ASP A 64 -0.40 0.93 -1.63
C ASP A 64 0.36 0.77 -0.31
N LEU A 65 -0.25 0.02 0.62
CA LEU A 65 0.31 -0.18 1.96
C LEU A 65 1.37 -1.26 2.04
N HIS A 66 1.56 -2.06 1.00
CA HIS A 66 2.52 -3.14 1.08
C HIS A 66 2.92 -3.65 -0.30
N LEU A 67 4.21 -3.53 -0.61
CA LEU A 67 4.83 -4.22 -1.71
C LEU A 67 6.34 -4.41 -1.53
N HIS A 68 6.90 -5.40 -2.20
CA HIS A 68 8.35 -5.63 -2.25
C HIS A 68 8.91 -5.10 -3.57
N ALA A 69 9.58 -3.95 -3.49
CA ALA A 69 10.25 -3.36 -4.65
C ALA A 69 11.21 -4.33 -5.37
N PRO A 70 12.06 -5.12 -4.68
CA PRO A 70 13.05 -5.93 -5.36
C PRO A 70 12.46 -7.12 -6.13
N GLN A 71 11.20 -7.48 -5.83
CA GLN A 71 10.53 -8.63 -6.38
C GLN A 71 9.79 -8.34 -7.70
N TYR A 72 9.78 -7.09 -8.17
CA TYR A 72 9.14 -6.75 -9.44
C TYR A 72 9.57 -7.62 -10.63
N PRO A 73 10.86 -8.00 -10.81
CA PRO A 73 11.28 -8.88 -11.90
C PRO A 73 10.67 -10.28 -11.91
N GLN A 74 10.20 -10.77 -10.76
CA GLN A 74 9.58 -12.09 -10.63
C GLN A 74 8.05 -12.04 -10.57
N LEU A 75 7.44 -10.89 -10.91
CA LEU A 75 5.99 -10.71 -10.93
C LEU A 75 5.31 -11.80 -11.78
N GLY A 76 4.44 -12.59 -11.15
CA GLY A 76 3.71 -13.67 -11.81
C GLY A 76 4.50 -14.98 -12.03
N MET A 77 5.67 -15.13 -11.40
CA MET A 77 6.47 -16.36 -11.50
C MET A 77 6.20 -17.33 -10.34
N ALA A 78 5.98 -18.61 -10.68
CA ALA A 78 5.95 -19.75 -9.75
C ALA A 78 4.98 -19.61 -8.56
N LEU A 79 3.78 -19.07 -8.79
CA LEU A 79 2.75 -18.88 -7.77
C LEU A 79 1.99 -20.16 -7.39
N ASP A 80 2.42 -21.31 -7.90
CA ASP A 80 1.82 -22.63 -7.72
C ASP A 80 2.60 -23.51 -6.72
N VAL A 81 3.66 -22.99 -6.10
CA VAL A 81 4.45 -23.69 -5.06
C VAL A 81 4.20 -23.08 -3.67
N PRO A 82 4.46 -23.82 -2.56
CA PRO A 82 4.34 -23.25 -1.20
C PRO A 82 5.22 -22.02 -0.98
N LEU A 83 4.80 -21.12 -0.08
CA LEU A 83 5.46 -19.83 0.17
C LEU A 83 6.94 -20.00 0.53
N GLU A 84 7.28 -20.93 1.42
CA GLU A 84 8.64 -21.19 1.86
C GLU A 84 9.54 -21.69 0.72
N VAL A 85 8.98 -22.46 -0.21
CA VAL A 85 9.68 -22.93 -1.41
C VAL A 85 9.88 -21.77 -2.39
N TRP A 86 8.85 -20.94 -2.54
CA TRP A 86 8.89 -19.77 -3.40
C TRP A 86 9.96 -18.77 -2.94
N LEU A 87 10.00 -18.49 -1.63
CA LEU A 87 10.99 -17.60 -1.01
C LEU A 87 12.42 -18.07 -1.25
N GLY A 88 12.72 -19.35 -0.96
CA GLY A 88 14.06 -19.90 -1.09
C GLY A 88 14.56 -20.03 -2.52
N LYS A 89 13.67 -20.35 -3.47
CA LYS A 89 14.05 -20.67 -4.85
C LYS A 89 14.04 -19.47 -5.80
N TYR A 90 13.15 -18.50 -5.57
CA TYR A 90 12.95 -17.37 -6.49
C TYR A 90 13.31 -16.04 -5.81
N THR A 91 12.74 -15.79 -4.64
CA THR A 91 12.79 -14.48 -3.99
C THR A 91 14.17 -14.13 -3.44
N PHE A 92 14.76 -14.92 -2.53
CA PHE A 92 16.05 -14.58 -1.93
C PHE A 92 17.20 -14.48 -2.95
N PRO A 93 17.33 -15.38 -3.94
CA PRO A 93 18.34 -15.25 -4.99
C PRO A 93 18.16 -13.99 -5.86
N LEU A 94 16.93 -13.54 -6.07
CA LEU A 94 16.66 -12.29 -6.78
C LEU A 94 16.99 -11.07 -5.92
N GLU A 95 16.52 -11.03 -4.68
CA GLU A 95 16.78 -9.91 -3.78
C GLU A 95 18.29 -9.75 -3.49
N ALA A 96 19.05 -10.84 -3.43
CA ALA A 96 20.51 -10.82 -3.27
C ALA A 96 21.24 -10.07 -4.41
N GLN A 97 20.70 -10.06 -5.64
CA GLN A 97 21.31 -9.36 -6.78
C GLN A 97 21.27 -7.83 -6.63
N TYR A 98 20.45 -7.28 -5.73
CA TYR A 98 20.40 -5.84 -5.48
C TYR A 98 21.63 -5.30 -4.72
N ALA A 99 22.58 -6.17 -4.34
CA ALA A 99 23.93 -5.73 -3.99
C ALA A 99 24.63 -4.99 -5.17
N ASP A 100 24.25 -5.30 -6.41
CA ASP A 100 24.65 -4.52 -7.59
C ASP A 100 23.70 -3.33 -7.78
N LEU A 101 24.22 -2.11 -7.57
CA LEU A 101 23.45 -0.87 -7.68
C LEU A 101 23.00 -0.58 -9.12
N ALA A 102 23.73 -1.03 -10.14
CA ALA A 102 23.29 -0.86 -11.53
C ALA A 102 22.09 -1.78 -11.82
N PHE A 103 22.13 -3.00 -11.29
CA PHE A 103 20.98 -3.91 -11.31
C PHE A 103 19.79 -3.24 -10.60
N ALA A 104 19.97 -2.82 -9.35
CA ALA A 104 18.93 -2.20 -8.54
C ALA A 104 18.29 -0.98 -9.21
N GLN A 105 19.11 -0.08 -9.77
CA GLN A 105 18.64 1.16 -10.38
C GLN A 105 17.64 0.90 -11.51
N GLU A 106 17.99 0.03 -12.46
CA GLU A 106 17.14 -0.27 -13.62
C GLU A 106 15.76 -0.79 -13.18
N ARG A 107 15.71 -1.70 -12.19
CA ARG A 107 14.46 -2.34 -11.75
C ARG A 107 13.61 -1.39 -10.92
N TYR A 108 14.22 -0.65 -10.00
CA TYR A 108 13.51 0.34 -9.19
C TYR A 108 12.99 1.51 -10.04
N GLU A 109 13.77 2.03 -10.99
CA GLU A 109 13.30 3.11 -11.88
C GLU A 109 12.11 2.65 -12.74
N THR A 110 12.14 1.40 -13.23
CA THR A 110 11.03 0.81 -13.98
C THR A 110 9.79 0.62 -13.12
N LEU A 111 9.93 0.02 -11.94
CA LEU A 111 8.83 -0.21 -11.01
C LEU A 111 8.12 1.08 -10.62
N VAL A 112 8.85 2.11 -10.17
CA VAL A 112 8.24 3.37 -9.72
C VAL A 112 7.51 4.05 -10.88
N THR A 113 8.07 4.00 -12.09
CA THR A 113 7.41 4.51 -13.31
C THR A 113 6.09 3.80 -13.58
N ASP A 114 6.08 2.46 -13.50
CA ASP A 114 4.90 1.65 -13.79
C ASP A 114 3.80 1.80 -12.73
N LEU A 115 4.17 1.95 -11.46
CA LEU A 115 3.26 2.22 -10.35
C LEU A 115 2.61 3.60 -10.47
N LEU A 116 3.40 4.64 -10.77
CA LEU A 116 2.88 5.99 -11.03
C LEU A 116 1.95 6.00 -12.24
N ALA A 117 2.30 5.30 -13.32
CA ALA A 117 1.43 5.17 -14.50
C ALA A 117 0.17 4.33 -14.22
N SER A 118 0.16 3.53 -13.16
CA SER A 118 -1.00 2.75 -12.70
C SER A 118 -1.78 3.44 -11.57
N GLY A 119 -1.40 4.68 -11.22
CA GLY A 119 -2.10 5.53 -10.27
C GLY A 119 -1.71 5.34 -8.79
N THR A 120 -0.66 4.58 -8.50
CA THR A 120 -0.13 4.44 -7.13
C THR A 120 0.72 5.67 -6.80
N THR A 121 0.09 6.64 -6.14
CA THR A 121 0.72 7.91 -5.73
C THR A 121 1.51 7.82 -4.44
N THR A 122 1.08 6.94 -3.52
CA THR A 122 1.72 6.68 -2.24
C THR A 122 2.02 5.18 -2.14
N ALA A 123 3.26 4.81 -1.81
CA ALA A 123 3.68 3.42 -1.73
C ALA A 123 4.52 3.16 -0.47
N LEU A 124 4.21 2.08 0.25
CA LEU A 124 4.99 1.58 1.38
C LEU A 124 5.81 0.35 0.92
N TYR A 125 7.12 0.58 0.74
CA TYR A 125 8.05 -0.37 0.12
C TYR A 125 8.86 -1.15 1.13
N PHE A 126 8.88 -2.47 0.96
CA PHE A 126 9.99 -3.32 1.35
C PHE A 126 11.09 -3.21 0.28
N ALA A 127 12.30 -2.83 0.68
CA ALA A 127 13.49 -2.88 -0.16
C ALA A 127 14.20 -4.24 0.00
N THR A 128 15.52 -4.25 0.20
CA THR A 128 16.31 -5.46 0.48
C THR A 128 17.09 -5.30 1.78
N VAL A 129 17.89 -6.31 2.16
CA VAL A 129 18.85 -6.17 3.26
C VAL A 129 19.98 -5.18 2.95
N HIS A 130 20.19 -4.81 1.68
CA HIS A 130 21.28 -3.92 1.29
C HIS A 130 20.92 -2.46 1.58
N ARG A 131 21.72 -1.81 2.43
CA ARG A 131 21.59 -0.39 2.75
C ARG A 131 21.62 0.50 1.52
N GLU A 132 22.67 0.40 0.69
CA GLU A 132 22.89 1.31 -0.45
C GLU A 132 21.77 1.19 -1.50
N ALA A 133 21.28 -0.03 -1.76
CA ALA A 133 20.14 -0.24 -2.67
C ALA A 133 18.84 0.37 -2.12
N THR A 134 18.65 0.34 -0.80
CA THR A 134 17.50 0.97 -0.13
C THR A 134 17.57 2.49 -0.22
N GLU A 135 18.74 3.07 0.03
CA GLU A 135 19.00 4.51 -0.14
C GLU A 135 18.77 4.96 -1.59
N LEU A 136 19.13 4.12 -2.56
CA LEU A 136 18.88 4.34 -3.99
C LEU A 136 17.38 4.33 -4.32
N LEU A 137 16.61 3.37 -3.79
CA LEU A 137 15.15 3.33 -3.99
C LEU A 137 14.47 4.62 -3.50
N ALA A 138 14.87 5.13 -2.32
CA ALA A 138 14.35 6.38 -1.78
C ALA A 138 14.66 7.58 -2.70
N GLN A 139 15.88 7.65 -3.24
CA GLN A 139 16.27 8.68 -4.21
C GLN A 139 15.46 8.59 -5.51
N ILE A 140 15.21 7.37 -6.01
CA ILE A 140 14.40 7.15 -7.21
C ILE A 140 12.95 7.60 -6.99
N CYS A 141 12.34 7.24 -5.86
CA CYS A 141 10.99 7.67 -5.51
C CYS A 141 10.89 9.20 -5.50
N LEU A 142 11.83 9.88 -4.84
CA LEU A 142 11.86 11.35 -4.77
C LEU A 142 12.07 11.97 -6.16
N LYS A 143 13.04 11.47 -6.93
CA LYS A 143 13.36 11.93 -8.30
C LYS A 143 12.17 11.80 -9.26
N GLN A 144 11.43 10.70 -9.18
CA GLN A 144 10.25 10.47 -10.01
C GLN A 144 8.97 11.11 -9.43
N GLY A 145 9.06 11.71 -8.24
CA GLY A 145 7.97 12.45 -7.60
C GLY A 145 6.93 11.59 -6.88
N GLN A 146 7.20 10.31 -6.63
CA GLN A 146 6.28 9.46 -5.86
C GLN A 146 6.38 9.77 -4.36
N ARG A 147 5.23 9.80 -3.66
CA ARG A 147 5.22 9.77 -2.21
C ARG A 147 5.53 8.35 -1.76
N ALA A 148 6.53 8.16 -0.92
CA ALA A 148 6.99 6.82 -0.59
C ALA A 148 7.39 6.70 0.86
N LEU A 149 7.20 5.51 1.40
CA LEU A 149 7.75 5.07 2.66
C LEU A 149 8.70 3.92 2.34
N VAL A 150 10.00 4.09 2.59
CA VAL A 150 11.04 3.16 2.16
C VAL A 150 11.81 2.61 3.36
N GLY A 151 11.91 1.30 3.45
CA GLY A 151 12.59 0.64 4.56
C GLY A 151 13.57 -0.44 4.12
N LYS A 152 14.75 -0.44 4.75
CA LYS A 152 15.72 -1.54 4.62
C LYS A 152 15.15 -2.74 5.34
N VAL A 153 15.11 -3.86 4.64
CA VAL A 153 14.66 -5.11 5.24
C VAL A 153 15.71 -5.59 6.25
N VAL A 154 15.25 -6.03 7.41
CA VAL A 154 16.10 -6.69 8.42
C VAL A 154 15.77 -8.18 8.47
N MET A 155 16.83 -8.98 8.34
CA MET A 155 16.84 -10.44 8.41
C MET A 155 18.19 -10.87 8.98
N ASP A 156 18.30 -11.27 10.23
CA ASP A 156 19.59 -11.59 10.87
C ASP A 156 19.67 -13.00 11.46
N ASP A 157 18.58 -13.76 11.46
CA ASP A 157 18.53 -15.08 12.09
C ASP A 157 19.20 -16.16 11.20
N PRO A 158 20.37 -16.71 11.60
CA PRO A 158 21.08 -17.71 10.80
C PRO A 158 20.37 -19.07 10.74
N ALA A 159 19.36 -19.32 11.58
CA ALA A 159 18.61 -20.57 11.57
C ALA A 159 17.56 -20.62 10.45
N SER A 160 17.12 -19.45 9.96
CA SER A 160 16.02 -19.32 9.00
C SER A 160 16.42 -18.61 7.71
N CYS A 161 17.49 -17.80 7.73
CA CYS A 161 17.88 -16.96 6.60
C CYS A 161 19.11 -17.52 5.86
N PRO A 162 19.14 -17.45 4.51
CA PRO A 162 20.29 -17.86 3.71
C PRO A 162 21.59 -17.16 4.14
N ASP A 163 22.72 -17.87 4.07
CA ASP A 163 24.04 -17.33 4.43
C ASP A 163 24.46 -16.14 3.54
N ASP A 164 24.02 -16.13 2.30
CA ASP A 164 24.33 -15.13 1.27
C ASP A 164 23.28 -14.01 1.16
N TYR A 165 22.22 -14.05 1.96
CA TYR A 165 21.16 -13.03 1.96
C TYR A 165 20.57 -12.83 3.38
N ARG A 166 21.38 -12.24 4.26
CA ARG A 166 21.00 -11.80 5.61
C ARG A 166 21.96 -10.72 6.14
N ASP A 167 21.51 -9.96 7.12
CA ASP A 167 22.35 -9.10 7.95
C ASP A 167 23.39 -9.93 8.72
N ALA A 168 24.60 -9.37 8.90
CA ALA A 168 25.69 -10.09 9.57
C ALA A 168 25.47 -10.24 11.09
N SER A 169 24.75 -9.29 11.71
CA SER A 169 24.33 -9.36 13.11
C SER A 169 23.17 -8.39 13.39
N ALA A 170 22.47 -8.59 14.50
CA ALA A 170 21.44 -7.69 15.00
C ALA A 170 21.95 -6.24 15.17
N GLU A 171 23.17 -6.06 15.70
CA GLU A 171 23.76 -4.73 15.92
C GLU A 171 24.00 -4.00 14.60
N LEU A 172 24.52 -4.71 13.59
CA LEU A 172 24.73 -4.13 12.26
C LEU A 172 23.39 -3.81 11.60
N ALA A 173 22.40 -4.71 11.67
CA ALA A 173 21.08 -4.50 11.10
C ALA A 173 20.40 -3.22 11.64
N VAL A 174 20.47 -3.00 12.96
CA VAL A 174 19.93 -1.81 13.62
C VAL A 174 20.72 -0.55 13.23
N ALA A 175 22.06 -0.63 13.20
CA ALA A 175 22.92 0.49 12.83
C ALA A 175 22.71 0.92 11.37
N GLU A 176 22.56 -0.03 10.45
CA GLU A 176 22.26 0.28 9.04
C GLU A 176 20.84 0.82 8.86
N THR A 177 19.88 0.30 9.62
CA THR A 177 18.50 0.86 9.63
C THR A 177 18.51 2.32 10.05
N ARG A 178 19.26 2.67 11.12
CA ARG A 178 19.52 4.06 11.53
C ARG A 178 20.13 4.88 10.40
N ALA A 179 21.16 4.34 9.73
CA ALA A 179 21.83 5.06 8.66
C ALA A 179 20.90 5.36 7.46
N VAL A 180 20.00 4.42 7.10
CA VAL A 180 18.97 4.65 6.08
C VAL A 180 17.97 5.73 6.52
N ILE A 181 17.53 5.71 7.78
CA ILE A 181 16.64 6.74 8.34
C ILE A 181 17.28 8.13 8.19
N ASP A 182 18.55 8.25 8.59
CA ASP A 182 19.27 9.52 8.56
C ASP A 182 19.51 9.97 7.11
N HIS A 183 19.85 9.05 6.20
CA HIS A 183 20.01 9.33 4.77
C HIS A 183 18.73 9.88 4.13
N ILE A 184 17.60 9.20 4.32
CA ILE A 184 16.31 9.61 3.74
C ILE A 184 15.89 10.99 4.27
N ARG A 185 16.08 11.26 5.56
CA ARG A 185 15.79 12.57 6.17
C ARG A 185 16.70 13.68 5.68
N ALA A 186 17.92 13.35 5.27
CA ALA A 186 18.91 14.30 4.76
C ALA A 186 18.82 14.53 3.24
N LEU A 187 17.93 13.82 2.51
CA LEU A 187 17.74 14.03 1.09
C LEU A 187 17.31 15.49 0.80
N PRO A 188 17.97 16.19 -0.14
CA PRO A 188 17.63 17.56 -0.47
C PRO A 188 16.23 17.64 -1.09
N ASP A 189 15.48 18.69 -0.75
CA ASP A 189 14.13 18.96 -1.25
C ASP A 189 13.12 17.81 -1.01
N ASN A 190 13.40 16.94 -0.02
CA ASN A 190 12.53 15.83 0.31
C ASN A 190 11.26 16.29 1.05
N ASP A 191 10.14 16.32 0.34
CA ASP A 191 8.81 16.68 0.87
C ASP A 191 7.85 15.48 0.97
N ARG A 192 8.27 14.27 0.56
CA ARG A 192 7.34 13.15 0.36
C ARG A 192 7.89 11.73 0.56
N VAL A 193 9.19 11.56 0.81
CA VAL A 193 9.79 10.24 1.07
C VAL A 193 10.14 10.11 2.54
N LEU A 194 9.56 9.11 3.20
CA LEU A 194 9.75 8.84 4.63
C LEU A 194 10.51 7.51 4.83
N PRO A 195 11.35 7.40 5.87
CA PRO A 195 11.98 6.13 6.22
C PRO A 195 11.04 5.23 7.03
N VAL A 196 11.23 3.92 6.92
CA VAL A 196 10.46 2.90 7.67
C VAL A 196 11.37 1.83 8.25
N ILE A 197 11.13 1.47 9.50
CA ILE A 197 11.78 0.33 10.15
C ILE A 197 11.08 -0.96 9.71
N THR A 198 11.84 -1.88 9.12
CA THR A 198 11.28 -3.02 8.38
C THR A 198 11.91 -4.36 8.81
N PRO A 199 11.63 -4.86 10.03
CA PRO A 199 11.85 -6.28 10.29
C PRO A 199 11.00 -7.07 9.29
N ARG A 200 11.61 -7.96 8.49
CA ARG A 200 10.86 -8.62 7.41
C ARG A 200 9.60 -9.27 7.97
N PHE A 201 9.81 -10.11 8.98
CA PHE A 201 8.82 -10.84 9.76
C PHE A 201 9.53 -11.52 10.94
N ILE A 202 8.80 -11.98 11.94
CA ILE A 202 9.38 -12.62 13.14
C ILE A 202 10.33 -13.78 12.78
N PRO A 203 9.96 -14.72 11.88
CA PRO A 203 10.82 -15.86 11.56
C PRO A 203 12.22 -15.53 11.06
N SER A 204 12.47 -14.35 10.47
CA SER A 204 13.80 -14.00 9.96
C SER A 204 14.65 -13.18 10.93
N CYS A 205 14.13 -12.83 12.10
CA CYS A 205 14.76 -11.88 13.00
C CYS A 205 15.07 -12.52 14.35
N THR A 206 16.27 -12.28 14.86
CA THR A 206 16.60 -12.61 16.25
C THR A 206 15.85 -11.67 17.21
N ASP A 207 15.68 -12.10 18.46
CA ASP A 207 15.08 -11.25 19.51
C ASP A 207 15.85 -9.95 19.71
N ALA A 208 17.19 -10.00 19.55
CA ALA A 208 18.06 -8.84 19.66
C ALA A 208 17.78 -7.81 18.56
N ALA A 209 17.59 -8.26 17.32
CA ALA A 209 17.22 -7.38 16.21
C ALA A 209 15.82 -6.78 16.43
N LEU A 210 14.83 -7.60 16.79
CA LEU A 210 13.46 -7.12 17.04
C LEU A 210 13.41 -6.07 18.16
N ALA A 211 14.08 -6.32 19.29
CA ALA A 211 14.16 -5.38 20.41
C ALA A 211 14.92 -4.09 20.03
N GLY A 212 16.03 -4.21 19.29
CA GLY A 212 16.81 -3.07 18.83
C GLY A 212 16.03 -2.18 17.85
N LEU A 213 15.26 -2.79 16.93
CA LEU A 213 14.39 -2.07 16.00
C LEU A 213 13.20 -1.40 16.71
N GLY A 214 12.62 -2.03 17.73
CA GLY A 214 11.56 -1.42 18.54
C GLY A 214 12.06 -0.20 19.33
N ALA A 215 13.25 -0.30 19.94
CA ALA A 215 13.89 0.84 20.58
C ALA A 215 14.17 1.97 19.58
N LEU A 216 14.65 1.62 18.38
CA LEU A 216 14.90 2.56 17.29
C LEU A 216 13.61 3.24 16.81
N ALA A 217 12.48 2.52 16.76
CA ALA A 217 11.19 3.07 16.35
C ALA A 217 10.72 4.15 17.33
N ALA A 218 10.81 3.88 18.64
CA ALA A 218 10.49 4.84 19.68
C ALA A 218 11.41 6.07 19.66
N GLU A 219 12.71 5.88 19.42
CA GLU A 219 13.68 6.97 19.33
C GLU A 219 13.44 7.88 18.11
N CYS A 220 13.14 7.28 16.95
CA CYS A 220 13.03 8.02 15.70
C CYS A 220 11.67 8.65 15.46
N ASP A 221 10.60 8.15 16.09
CA ASP A 221 9.22 8.38 15.65
C ASP A 221 9.00 8.02 14.15
N CYS A 222 9.61 6.90 13.74
CA CYS A 222 9.50 6.36 12.38
C CYS A 222 8.31 5.39 12.25
N HIS A 223 7.82 5.24 11.02
CA HIS A 223 6.92 4.14 10.69
C HIS A 223 7.62 2.78 10.86
N VAL A 224 6.80 1.77 11.12
CA VAL A 224 7.19 0.36 11.16
C VAL A 224 6.34 -0.41 10.16
N GLN A 225 6.94 -1.35 9.44
CA GLN A 225 6.19 -2.29 8.61
C GLN A 225 6.75 -3.71 8.81
N THR A 226 5.88 -4.71 8.82
CA THR A 226 6.27 -6.12 8.93
C THR A 226 5.13 -7.03 8.47
N HIS A 227 5.43 -8.30 8.17
CA HIS A 227 4.38 -9.31 7.96
C HIS A 227 3.90 -9.81 9.32
N CYS A 228 2.59 -10.04 9.44
CA CYS A 228 1.99 -10.52 10.69
C CYS A 228 0.93 -11.56 10.36
N SER A 229 1.08 -12.78 10.89
CA SER A 229 0.06 -13.82 10.82
C SER A 229 -0.47 -14.05 9.39
N GLU A 230 0.45 -14.18 8.44
CA GLU A 230 0.16 -14.28 6.99
C GLU A 230 -0.30 -15.68 6.57
N SER A 231 0.43 -16.71 6.97
CA SER A 231 0.25 -18.10 6.59
C SER A 231 0.27 -19.01 7.82
N ASP A 232 -0.21 -20.25 7.68
CA ASP A 232 -0.20 -21.24 8.76
C ASP A 232 1.21 -21.43 9.34
N TRP A 233 2.22 -21.48 8.47
CA TRP A 233 3.62 -21.63 8.88
C TRP A 233 4.14 -20.44 9.67
N ALA A 234 3.97 -19.21 9.15
CA ALA A 234 4.48 -18.01 9.82
C ALA A 234 3.78 -17.77 11.16
N HIS A 235 2.45 -17.95 11.20
CA HIS A 235 1.65 -17.83 12.42
C HIS A 235 2.03 -18.89 13.46
N GLY A 236 2.20 -20.15 13.03
CA GLY A 236 2.65 -21.25 13.88
C GLY A 236 4.04 -21.01 14.47
N TYR A 237 4.96 -20.43 13.69
CA TYR A 237 6.31 -20.14 14.17
C TYR A 237 6.34 -19.20 15.38
N ALA A 238 5.52 -18.14 15.38
CA ALA A 238 5.45 -17.21 16.53
C ALA A 238 4.88 -17.91 17.78
N LEU A 239 3.87 -18.76 17.60
CA LEU A 239 3.28 -19.57 18.68
C LEU A 239 4.31 -20.54 19.25
N ASP A 240 5.08 -21.23 18.41
CA ASP A 240 6.11 -22.17 18.85
C ASP A 240 7.28 -21.47 19.56
N ARG A 241 7.75 -20.33 19.00
CA ARG A 241 8.90 -19.58 19.54
C ARG A 241 8.58 -18.86 20.85
N TYR A 242 7.37 -18.29 20.98
CA TYR A 242 7.04 -17.39 22.09
C TYR A 242 5.83 -17.81 22.94
N GLY A 243 5.08 -18.83 22.53
CA GLY A 243 3.81 -19.20 23.18
C GLY A 243 2.69 -18.17 23.00
N LYS A 244 2.80 -17.28 22.01
CA LYS A 244 1.87 -16.18 21.73
C LYS A 244 1.82 -15.84 20.25
N THR A 245 0.79 -15.10 19.82
CA THR A 245 0.59 -14.67 18.43
C THR A 245 1.67 -13.69 17.97
N ASP A 246 1.82 -13.54 16.65
CA ASP A 246 2.73 -12.52 16.07
C ASP A 246 2.44 -11.13 16.62
N THR A 247 1.16 -10.74 16.69
CA THR A 247 0.74 -9.43 17.19
C THR A 247 1.23 -9.18 18.61
N ALA A 248 1.02 -10.14 19.52
CA ALA A 248 1.46 -10.02 20.91
C ALA A 248 2.99 -10.07 21.07
N ALA A 249 3.69 -10.74 20.16
CA ALA A 249 5.15 -10.71 20.11
C ALA A 249 5.66 -9.33 19.66
N LEU A 250 5.16 -8.81 18.54
CA LEU A 250 5.52 -7.49 18.00
C LEU A 250 5.23 -6.36 18.99
N ASP A 251 4.08 -6.40 19.67
CA ASP A 251 3.75 -5.46 20.74
C ASP A 251 4.78 -5.51 21.88
N GLY A 252 5.14 -6.71 22.33
CA GLY A 252 6.16 -6.90 23.37
C GLY A 252 7.56 -6.40 23.01
N PHE A 253 7.89 -6.32 21.71
CA PHE A 253 9.13 -5.72 21.23
C PHE A 253 9.05 -4.21 20.99
N GLY A 254 7.88 -3.58 21.20
CA GLY A 254 7.68 -2.16 20.92
C GLY A 254 7.56 -1.82 19.43
N LEU A 255 7.23 -2.81 18.60
CA LEU A 255 7.07 -2.66 17.14
C LEU A 255 5.61 -2.44 16.72
N LEU A 256 4.68 -2.38 17.66
CA LEU A 256 3.26 -2.13 17.42
C LEU A 256 2.84 -0.75 17.96
N GLY A 257 2.44 0.15 17.06
CA GLY A 257 1.99 1.49 17.40
C GLY A 257 1.24 2.16 16.25
N ARG A 258 0.90 3.44 16.41
CA ARG A 258 0.09 4.20 15.46
C ARG A 258 0.65 4.22 14.03
N LYS A 259 1.98 4.22 13.91
CA LYS A 259 2.72 4.22 12.64
C LYS A 259 3.19 2.83 12.21
N THR A 260 2.67 1.76 12.80
CA THR A 260 2.92 0.38 12.37
C THR A 260 1.91 -0.04 11.33
N VAL A 261 2.36 -0.69 10.25
CA VAL A 261 1.52 -1.40 9.28
C VAL A 261 1.84 -2.89 9.29
N LEU A 262 0.83 -3.72 9.54
CA LEU A 262 0.91 -5.17 9.54
C LEU A 262 0.39 -5.72 8.22
N ALA A 263 1.25 -6.35 7.42
CA ALA A 263 0.83 -6.98 6.17
C ALA A 263 0.10 -8.30 6.43
N HIS A 264 -0.87 -8.60 5.55
CA HIS A 264 -1.67 -9.83 5.48
C HIS A 264 -2.68 -10.01 6.61
N SER A 265 -2.20 -10.26 7.84
CA SER A 265 -3.03 -10.36 9.05
C SER A 265 -4.15 -11.41 8.95
N VAL A 266 -3.96 -12.45 8.15
CA VAL A 266 -5.00 -13.43 7.79
C VAL A 266 -5.51 -14.18 9.03
N PHE A 267 -4.59 -14.52 9.95
CA PHE A 267 -4.89 -15.31 11.15
C PHE A 267 -5.09 -14.46 12.42
N LEU A 268 -5.33 -13.15 12.30
CA LEU A 268 -5.61 -12.33 13.49
C LEU A 268 -6.83 -12.85 14.24
N THR A 269 -6.66 -13.11 15.53
CA THR A 269 -7.73 -13.44 16.45
C THR A 269 -8.48 -12.18 16.89
N ASP A 270 -9.57 -12.37 17.65
CA ASP A 270 -10.31 -11.24 18.22
C ASP A 270 -9.49 -10.38 19.18
N ASP A 271 -8.59 -11.02 19.94
CA ASP A 271 -7.70 -10.37 20.90
C ASP A 271 -6.56 -9.66 20.18
N ASP A 272 -6.03 -10.24 19.09
CA ASP A 272 -5.07 -9.55 18.25
C ASP A 272 -5.68 -8.29 17.64
N MET A 273 -6.90 -8.37 17.09
CA MET A 273 -7.60 -7.21 16.56
C MET A 273 -7.84 -6.13 17.62
N ALA A 274 -8.15 -6.52 18.86
CA ALA A 274 -8.28 -5.56 19.97
C ALA A 274 -6.95 -4.87 20.28
N THR A 275 -5.84 -5.61 20.26
CA THR A 275 -4.48 -5.11 20.47
C THR A 275 -4.06 -4.14 19.36
N VAL A 276 -4.22 -4.53 18.09
CA VAL A 276 -3.95 -3.69 16.91
C VAL A 276 -4.74 -2.38 16.97
N ARG A 277 -6.04 -2.45 17.29
CA ARG A 277 -6.88 -1.27 17.47
C ARG A 277 -6.40 -0.36 18.60
N ALA A 278 -6.06 -0.93 19.75
CA ALA A 278 -5.60 -0.17 20.91
C ALA A 278 -4.29 0.58 20.62
N ALA A 279 -3.38 -0.05 19.86
CA ALA A 279 -2.16 0.57 19.38
C ALA A 279 -2.38 1.61 18.26
N GLY A 280 -3.54 1.58 17.60
CA GLY A 280 -3.85 2.40 16.44
C GLY A 280 -3.13 1.98 15.15
N ALA A 281 -2.54 0.78 15.14
CA ALA A 281 -1.78 0.25 14.01
C ALA A 281 -2.69 0.01 12.79
N GLY A 282 -2.09 0.08 11.60
CA GLY A 282 -2.71 -0.23 10.32
C GLY A 282 -2.54 -1.69 9.92
N VAL A 283 -3.46 -2.19 9.09
CA VAL A 283 -3.34 -3.48 8.39
C VAL A 283 -3.31 -3.24 6.88
N ALA A 284 -2.34 -3.85 6.20
CA ALA A 284 -2.34 -3.94 4.74
C ALA A 284 -3.02 -5.24 4.30
N HIS A 285 -4.23 -5.11 3.75
CA HIS A 285 -4.97 -6.25 3.21
C HIS A 285 -4.48 -6.59 1.79
N CYS A 286 -3.63 -7.61 1.72
CA CYS A 286 -3.03 -8.11 0.47
C CYS A 286 -3.84 -9.24 -0.14
N ALA A 287 -5.11 -8.99 -0.49
CA ALA A 287 -6.06 -10.03 -0.91
C ALA A 287 -5.53 -10.91 -2.05
N LEU A 288 -4.87 -10.30 -3.04
CA LEU A 288 -4.38 -11.00 -4.21
C LEU A 288 -3.27 -11.99 -3.84
N SER A 289 -2.27 -11.57 -3.05
CA SER A 289 -1.22 -12.46 -2.56
C SER A 289 -1.76 -13.56 -1.64
N ASN A 290 -2.70 -13.21 -0.75
CA ASN A 290 -3.30 -14.18 0.17
C ASN A 290 -4.00 -15.35 -0.57
N MET A 291 -4.56 -15.12 -1.76
CA MET A 291 -5.15 -16.19 -2.57
C MET A 291 -4.13 -17.22 -3.05
N TYR A 292 -2.85 -16.85 -3.17
CA TYR A 292 -1.76 -17.75 -3.54
C TYR A 292 -1.06 -18.34 -2.31
N PHE A 293 -0.75 -17.51 -1.32
CA PHE A 293 0.18 -17.89 -0.23
C PHE A 293 -0.40 -17.83 1.18
N GLY A 294 -1.53 -17.13 1.39
CA GLY A 294 -2.06 -16.89 2.74
C GLY A 294 -2.80 -18.08 3.35
N ASN A 295 -3.15 -19.10 2.55
CA ASN A 295 -3.92 -20.30 2.93
C ASN A 295 -5.30 -20.05 3.57
N ALA A 296 -5.68 -18.80 3.78
CA ALA A 296 -6.95 -18.37 4.32
C ALA A 296 -7.28 -16.94 3.82
N VAL A 297 -8.51 -16.49 4.09
CA VAL A 297 -8.97 -15.17 3.71
C VAL A 297 -9.03 -14.28 4.95
N PHE A 298 -8.34 -13.13 4.90
CA PHE A 298 -8.43 -12.13 5.96
C PHE A 298 -9.89 -11.70 6.19
N PRO A 299 -10.44 -11.78 7.42
CA PRO A 299 -11.81 -11.40 7.73
C PRO A 299 -12.00 -9.87 7.78
N LEU A 300 -11.80 -9.21 6.63
CA LEU A 300 -11.77 -7.76 6.47
C LEU A 300 -13.00 -7.06 7.08
N ARG A 301 -14.21 -7.57 6.81
CA ARG A 301 -15.45 -6.94 7.32
C ARG A 301 -15.46 -6.89 8.85
N ARG A 302 -15.08 -7.98 9.51
CA ARG A 302 -14.98 -8.09 10.97
C ARG A 302 -13.92 -7.14 11.53
N ALA A 303 -12.75 -7.05 10.89
CA ALA A 303 -11.69 -6.12 11.28
C ALA A 303 -12.16 -4.65 11.22
N LEU A 304 -12.83 -4.27 10.13
CA LEU A 304 -13.41 -2.93 9.98
C LEU A 304 -14.49 -2.62 11.01
N GLU A 305 -15.36 -3.59 11.33
CA GLU A 305 -16.40 -3.44 12.36
C GLU A 305 -15.84 -3.31 13.78
N LYS A 306 -14.67 -3.90 14.02
CA LYS A 306 -13.90 -3.68 15.25
C LYS A 306 -13.17 -2.35 15.28
N GLY A 307 -13.15 -1.60 14.17
CA GLY A 307 -12.54 -0.29 14.08
C GLY A 307 -11.03 -0.31 13.87
N LEU A 308 -10.49 -1.36 13.24
CA LEU A 308 -9.10 -1.36 12.80
C LEU A 308 -8.92 -0.36 11.63
N HIS A 309 -7.74 0.25 11.56
CA HIS A 309 -7.32 0.96 10.36
C HIS A 309 -6.85 -0.07 9.34
N VAL A 310 -7.49 -0.08 8.16
CA VAL A 310 -7.14 -1.02 7.09
C VAL A 310 -7.02 -0.25 5.78
N GLY A 311 -5.99 -0.58 5.00
CA GLY A 311 -5.91 -0.24 3.58
C GLY A 311 -5.51 -1.48 2.77
N LEU A 312 -5.24 -1.29 1.48
CA LEU A 312 -4.89 -2.40 0.58
C LEU A 312 -3.40 -2.45 0.30
N GLY A 313 -2.88 -3.65 0.07
CA GLY A 313 -1.54 -3.88 -0.45
C GLY A 313 -1.59 -4.68 -1.75
N THR A 314 -0.68 -4.39 -2.69
CA THR A 314 -0.51 -5.25 -3.88
C THR A 314 0.29 -6.50 -3.55
N ASP A 315 1.23 -6.35 -2.63
CA ASP A 315 2.23 -7.35 -2.25
C ASP A 315 2.93 -7.96 -3.46
N ILE A 316 3.42 -7.11 -4.37
CA ILE A 316 4.25 -7.65 -5.44
C ILE A 316 5.50 -8.29 -4.81
N SER A 317 5.91 -9.50 -5.19
CA SER A 317 5.33 -10.33 -6.26
C SER A 317 4.46 -11.49 -5.77
N GLY A 318 4.16 -11.58 -4.47
CA GLY A 318 3.20 -12.54 -3.94
C GLY A 318 1.84 -12.41 -4.64
N GLY A 319 1.41 -11.17 -4.87
CA GLY A 319 0.39 -10.79 -5.82
C GLY A 319 0.97 -10.55 -7.23
N PRO A 320 0.41 -11.16 -8.30
CA PRO A 320 0.86 -10.98 -9.69
C PRO A 320 0.45 -9.64 -10.35
N SER A 321 0.19 -8.58 -9.59
CA SER A 321 -0.19 -7.28 -10.15
C SER A 321 0.20 -6.12 -9.24
N GLY A 322 0.85 -5.10 -9.81
CA GLY A 322 1.11 -3.82 -9.14
C GLY A 322 -0.07 -2.82 -9.21
N SER A 323 -1.25 -3.25 -9.69
CA SER A 323 -2.41 -2.37 -9.85
C SER A 323 -3.30 -2.37 -8.61
N MET A 324 -3.52 -1.18 -8.03
CA MET A 324 -4.47 -1.00 -6.93
C MET A 324 -5.93 -1.23 -7.35
N LEU A 325 -6.27 -1.12 -8.64
CA LEU A 325 -7.57 -1.53 -9.17
C LEU A 325 -7.76 -3.05 -9.04
N GLU A 326 -6.70 -3.84 -9.31
CA GLU A 326 -6.75 -5.29 -9.09
C GLU A 326 -6.80 -5.63 -7.60
N ALA A 327 -6.07 -4.90 -6.74
CA ALA A 327 -6.19 -5.06 -5.29
C ALA A 327 -7.63 -4.82 -4.80
N CYS A 328 -8.34 -3.82 -5.35
CA CYS A 328 -9.76 -3.58 -5.06
C CYS A 328 -10.65 -4.76 -5.50
N ARG A 329 -10.44 -5.27 -6.72
CA ARG A 329 -11.21 -6.40 -7.28
C ARG A 329 -10.99 -7.67 -6.47
N ALA A 330 -9.74 -7.99 -6.17
CA ALA A 330 -9.36 -9.14 -5.35
C ALA A 330 -9.95 -9.04 -3.95
N THR A 331 -9.98 -7.85 -3.34
CA THR A 331 -10.62 -7.62 -2.02
C THR A 331 -12.11 -7.97 -2.05
N ALA A 332 -12.84 -7.48 -3.06
CA ALA A 332 -14.26 -7.80 -3.21
C ALA A 332 -14.47 -9.31 -3.43
N GLN A 333 -13.67 -9.94 -4.28
CA GLN A 333 -13.74 -11.38 -4.57
C GLN A 333 -13.42 -12.24 -3.33
N ALA A 334 -12.33 -11.95 -2.62
CA ALA A 334 -11.93 -12.66 -1.40
C ALA A 334 -13.06 -12.63 -0.36
N SER A 335 -13.70 -11.48 -0.17
CA SER A 335 -14.83 -11.36 0.76
C SER A 335 -16.05 -12.22 0.38
N ARG A 336 -16.26 -12.46 -0.93
CA ARG A 336 -17.33 -13.35 -1.43
C ARG A 336 -16.99 -14.81 -1.15
N LEU A 337 -15.74 -15.21 -1.40
CA LEU A 337 -15.27 -16.57 -1.12
C LEU A 337 -15.33 -16.90 0.38
N LEU A 338 -14.95 -15.94 1.23
CA LEU A 338 -15.08 -16.08 2.68
C LEU A 338 -16.53 -16.21 3.11
N GLU A 339 -17.43 -15.36 2.60
CA GLU A 339 -18.85 -15.43 2.99
C GLU A 339 -19.53 -16.71 2.51
N ASP A 340 -19.39 -17.02 1.23
CA ASP A 340 -20.18 -18.07 0.61
C ASP A 340 -19.63 -19.47 0.91
N GLY A 341 -18.36 -19.58 1.32
CA GLY A 341 -17.63 -20.84 1.46
C GLY A 341 -17.43 -21.54 0.12
N VAL A 342 -16.28 -22.22 -0.06
CA VAL A 342 -15.93 -22.83 -1.36
C VAL A 342 -16.17 -24.34 -1.43
N ASP A 343 -16.37 -25.00 -0.28
CA ASP A 343 -16.65 -26.44 -0.26
C ASP A 343 -18.13 -26.73 -0.50
N ALA A 344 -18.43 -27.30 -1.66
CA ALA A 344 -19.79 -27.66 -2.05
C ALA A 344 -20.35 -28.89 -1.29
N ARG A 345 -19.51 -29.61 -0.52
CA ARG A 345 -19.95 -30.70 0.36
C ARG A 345 -20.67 -30.19 1.61
N ASP A 346 -20.35 -28.97 2.03
CA ASP A 346 -21.03 -28.30 3.12
C ASP A 346 -22.31 -27.61 2.63
N SER A 347 -23.35 -27.62 3.47
CA SER A 347 -24.60 -26.92 3.19
C SER A 347 -24.37 -25.41 3.08
N ARG A 348 -25.19 -24.71 2.31
CA ARG A 348 -25.08 -23.24 2.18
C ARG A 348 -25.24 -22.54 3.53
N GLU A 349 -26.02 -23.13 4.42
CA GLU A 349 -26.32 -22.62 5.76
C GLU A 349 -25.14 -22.75 6.73
N THR A 350 -24.22 -23.70 6.49
CA THR A 350 -23.12 -24.02 7.41
C THR A 350 -21.74 -23.69 6.86
N ARG A 351 -21.61 -23.46 5.55
CA ARG A 351 -20.34 -23.15 4.91
C ARG A 351 -20.05 -21.64 4.93
N GLY A 352 -18.76 -21.28 4.94
CA GLY A 352 -18.31 -19.89 4.90
C GLY A 352 -18.58 -19.13 6.20
N VAL A 353 -18.44 -17.80 6.12
CA VAL A 353 -18.59 -16.88 7.26
C VAL A 353 -19.62 -15.81 6.90
N PRO A 354 -20.87 -15.92 7.37
CA PRO A 354 -21.94 -14.99 7.03
C PRO A 354 -21.59 -13.52 7.28
N ASN A 355 -22.15 -12.62 6.45
CA ASN A 355 -21.96 -11.18 6.53
C ASN A 355 -20.49 -10.72 6.38
N SER A 356 -19.70 -11.42 5.57
CA SER A 356 -18.30 -11.05 5.29
C SER A 356 -18.14 -10.17 4.04
N ARG A 357 -19.20 -9.99 3.24
CA ARG A 357 -19.13 -9.24 1.98
C ARG A 357 -18.64 -7.80 2.12
N ILE A 358 -17.74 -7.44 1.21
CA ILE A 358 -17.23 -6.09 0.96
C ILE A 358 -17.73 -5.62 -0.42
N ASP A 359 -18.16 -4.36 -0.52
CA ASP A 359 -18.52 -3.74 -1.79
C ASP A 359 -17.35 -2.96 -2.40
N MET A 360 -17.48 -2.58 -3.67
CA MET A 360 -16.41 -1.89 -4.40
C MET A 360 -16.16 -0.47 -3.84
N LEU A 361 -17.19 0.19 -3.29
CA LEU A 361 -17.03 1.49 -2.63
C LEU A 361 -16.14 1.38 -1.40
N THR A 362 -16.33 0.35 -0.57
CA THR A 362 -15.45 0.05 0.56
C THR A 362 -14.05 -0.27 0.07
N ALA A 363 -13.87 -1.12 -0.95
CA ALA A 363 -12.55 -1.41 -1.49
C ALA A 363 -11.83 -0.13 -1.98
N PHE A 364 -12.54 0.76 -2.66
CA PHE A 364 -12.02 2.06 -3.10
C PHE A 364 -11.64 2.98 -1.93
N HIS A 365 -12.46 3.03 -0.89
CA HIS A 365 -12.12 3.74 0.35
C HIS A 365 -10.80 3.20 0.92
N LEU A 366 -10.64 1.88 1.04
CA LEU A 366 -9.41 1.25 1.56
C LEU A 366 -8.18 1.51 0.68
N ALA A 367 -8.36 1.59 -0.65
CA ALA A 367 -7.29 1.91 -1.59
C ALA A 367 -6.88 3.40 -1.63
N THR A 368 -7.65 4.27 -0.95
CA THR A 368 -7.45 5.72 -0.96
C THR A 368 -7.44 6.26 0.48
N ALA A 369 -8.57 6.79 0.95
CA ALA A 369 -8.72 7.40 2.27
C ALA A 369 -8.34 6.47 3.43
N GLY A 370 -8.78 5.21 3.39
CA GLY A 370 -8.47 4.20 4.39
C GLY A 370 -6.98 3.86 4.44
N GLY A 371 -6.31 3.81 3.27
CA GLY A 371 -4.85 3.67 3.18
C GLY A 371 -4.11 4.87 3.78
N GLY A 372 -4.54 6.10 3.45
CA GLY A 372 -3.98 7.32 4.06
C GLY A 372 -4.14 7.34 5.59
N VAL A 373 -5.31 6.94 6.09
CA VAL A 373 -5.55 6.77 7.53
C VAL A 373 -4.68 5.65 8.11
N ALA A 374 -4.52 4.51 7.46
CA ALA A 374 -3.65 3.43 7.96
C ALA A 374 -2.18 3.87 8.08
N LEU A 375 -1.70 4.69 7.14
CA LEU A 375 -0.34 5.28 7.18
C LEU A 375 -0.21 6.48 8.11
N ASP A 376 -1.30 7.02 8.66
CA ASP A 376 -1.28 8.29 9.40
C ASP A 376 -0.73 9.47 8.55
N LEU A 377 -1.14 9.52 7.28
CA LEU A 377 -0.72 10.56 6.34
C LEU A 377 -1.92 11.32 5.75
N PRO A 378 -1.78 12.64 5.48
CA PRO A 378 -2.85 13.46 4.93
C PRO A 378 -2.98 13.29 3.41
N VAL A 379 -3.29 12.06 2.97
CA VAL A 379 -3.46 11.66 1.56
C VAL A 379 -4.76 10.86 1.34
N GLY A 380 -5.09 10.55 0.09
CA GLY A 380 -6.20 9.64 -0.25
C GLY A 380 -7.60 10.27 -0.24
N MET A 381 -7.72 11.59 -0.02
CA MET A 381 -9.00 12.30 -0.14
C MET A 381 -8.83 13.76 -0.54
N PHE A 382 -9.84 14.31 -1.22
CA PHE A 382 -9.94 15.74 -1.50
C PHE A 382 -10.51 16.47 -0.28
N ARG A 383 -9.63 17.02 0.57
CA ARG A 383 -10.03 17.80 1.75
C ARG A 383 -8.98 18.88 2.05
N PRO A 384 -9.37 20.08 2.52
CA PRO A 384 -8.40 21.05 3.00
C PRO A 384 -7.44 20.45 4.03
N GLY A 385 -6.15 20.71 3.89
CA GLY A 385 -5.07 20.13 4.70
C GLY A 385 -4.50 18.81 4.18
N TYR A 386 -5.09 18.20 3.15
CA TYR A 386 -4.57 17.00 2.50
C TYR A 386 -3.73 17.35 1.28
N HIS A 387 -2.77 16.50 0.91
CA HIS A 387 -2.01 16.67 -0.33
C HIS A 387 -2.87 16.36 -1.55
N PHE A 388 -2.68 17.11 -2.63
CA PHE A 388 -3.33 16.86 -3.92
C PHE A 388 -2.65 15.72 -4.67
N ASP A 389 -2.88 14.50 -4.19
CA ASP A 389 -2.50 13.25 -4.85
C ASP A 389 -3.75 12.75 -5.60
N ALA A 390 -3.71 12.72 -6.94
CA ALA A 390 -4.91 12.58 -7.78
C ALA A 390 -4.66 11.82 -9.08
N LEU A 391 -5.71 11.14 -9.55
CA LEU A 391 -5.75 10.42 -10.83
C LEU A 391 -6.78 11.08 -11.73
N LEU A 392 -6.38 11.44 -12.95
CA LEU A 392 -7.31 11.83 -13.98
C LEU A 392 -7.74 10.58 -14.75
N ILE A 393 -9.02 10.24 -14.64
CA ILE A 393 -9.60 9.10 -15.34
C ILE A 393 -10.26 9.57 -16.62
N ASP A 394 -9.88 8.94 -17.73
CA ASP A 394 -10.55 9.05 -19.02
C ASP A 394 -11.36 7.76 -19.30
N PRO A 395 -12.69 7.79 -19.10
CA PRO A 395 -13.56 6.64 -19.36
C PRO A 395 -13.67 6.27 -20.84
N VAL A 396 -13.28 7.16 -21.76
CA VAL A 396 -13.39 6.96 -23.21
C VAL A 396 -12.04 6.86 -23.90
N ALA A 397 -10.95 6.68 -23.13
CA ALA A 397 -9.61 6.43 -23.66
C ALA A 397 -9.65 5.31 -24.71
N GLU A 398 -9.02 5.54 -25.87
CA GLU A 398 -9.11 4.67 -27.05
C GLU A 398 -8.66 3.23 -26.74
N ALA A 399 -7.53 3.08 -26.05
CA ALA A 399 -7.02 1.78 -25.61
C ALA A 399 -7.60 1.32 -24.24
N GLY A 400 -8.55 2.07 -23.69
CA GLY A 400 -9.18 1.79 -22.40
C GLY A 400 -10.30 0.74 -22.50
N THR A 401 -10.65 0.18 -21.35
CA THR A 401 -11.60 -0.95 -21.23
C THR A 401 -12.95 -0.55 -20.62
N VAL A 402 -13.09 0.67 -20.10
CA VAL A 402 -14.34 1.21 -19.58
C VAL A 402 -15.36 1.44 -20.70
N ARG A 403 -16.64 1.09 -20.49
CA ARG A 403 -17.75 1.32 -21.43
C ARG A 403 -19.02 1.78 -20.70
N LEU A 404 -19.26 3.10 -20.65
CA LEU A 404 -20.36 3.69 -19.86
C LEU A 404 -21.70 3.83 -20.60
N PHE A 405 -21.73 3.66 -21.92
CA PHE A 405 -22.95 3.76 -22.74
C PHE A 405 -23.79 5.03 -22.50
N GLY A 406 -23.12 6.18 -22.33
CA GLY A 406 -23.77 7.48 -22.12
C GLY A 406 -24.13 7.81 -20.67
N ALA A 407 -23.81 6.92 -19.71
CA ALA A 407 -23.94 7.23 -18.29
C ALA A 407 -22.84 8.20 -17.83
N GLU A 408 -23.19 9.09 -16.91
CA GLU A 408 -22.25 10.03 -16.31
C GLU A 408 -21.17 9.28 -15.49
N PRO A 409 -19.87 9.51 -15.74
CA PRO A 409 -18.78 8.77 -15.09
C PRO A 409 -18.85 8.79 -13.55
N ALA A 410 -19.19 9.94 -12.98
CA ALA A 410 -19.29 10.09 -11.52
C ALA A 410 -20.42 9.24 -10.89
N GLU A 411 -21.40 8.80 -11.68
CA GLU A 411 -22.50 7.91 -11.26
C GLU A 411 -22.22 6.44 -11.56
N ARG A 412 -21.05 6.14 -12.11
CA ARG A 412 -20.60 4.81 -12.52
C ARG A 412 -19.22 4.47 -11.99
N LEU A 413 -18.85 5.05 -10.84
CA LEU A 413 -17.56 4.77 -10.21
C LEU A 413 -17.32 3.26 -10.05
N GLU A 414 -18.30 2.50 -9.56
CA GLU A 414 -18.17 1.05 -9.41
C GLU A 414 -17.83 0.36 -10.74
N GLN A 415 -18.52 0.73 -11.82
CA GLN A 415 -18.23 0.19 -13.16
C GLN A 415 -16.82 0.58 -13.62
N ILE A 416 -16.39 1.81 -13.37
CA ILE A 416 -15.02 2.28 -13.65
C ILE A 416 -14.01 1.44 -12.87
N LEU A 417 -14.18 1.27 -11.56
CA LEU A 417 -13.25 0.51 -10.72
C LEU A 417 -13.15 -0.96 -11.14
N TYR A 418 -14.25 -1.58 -11.54
CA TYR A 418 -14.26 -2.96 -12.04
C TYR A 418 -13.64 -3.12 -13.43
N THR A 419 -13.74 -2.11 -14.30
CA THR A 419 -13.43 -2.30 -15.73
C THR A 419 -12.28 -1.46 -16.25
N ALA A 420 -11.80 -0.46 -15.51
CA ALA A 420 -10.69 0.37 -15.93
C ALA A 420 -9.38 -0.43 -16.02
N SER A 421 -8.57 -0.07 -17.00
CA SER A 421 -7.20 -0.54 -17.16
C SER A 421 -6.26 0.67 -17.20
N ARG A 422 -4.94 0.43 -17.21
CA ARG A 422 -3.93 1.49 -17.23
C ARG A 422 -4.21 2.61 -18.26
N PRO A 423 -4.62 2.34 -19.52
CA PRO A 423 -4.92 3.40 -20.48
C PRO A 423 -6.05 4.35 -20.07
N ASN A 424 -6.93 3.96 -19.14
CA ASN A 424 -7.96 4.85 -18.60
C ASN A 424 -7.41 5.85 -17.57
N ILE A 425 -6.20 5.67 -17.05
CA ILE A 425 -5.53 6.64 -16.18
C ILE A 425 -4.74 7.59 -17.09
N ALA A 426 -5.36 8.73 -17.42
CA ALA A 426 -4.80 9.70 -18.35
C ALA A 426 -3.63 10.50 -17.75
N ALA A 427 -3.67 10.74 -16.45
CA ALA A 427 -2.61 11.42 -15.72
C ALA A 427 -2.62 11.07 -14.22
N THR A 428 -1.43 11.10 -13.62
CA THR A 428 -1.21 10.92 -12.18
C THR A 428 -0.51 12.15 -11.62
N PHE A 429 -1.01 12.64 -10.49
CA PHE A 429 -0.48 13.79 -9.77
C PHE A 429 -0.10 13.42 -8.34
N VAL A 430 1.04 13.91 -7.87
CA VAL A 430 1.49 13.78 -6.47
C VAL A 430 1.89 15.16 -5.95
N GLY A 431 1.24 15.63 -4.89
CA GLY A 431 1.40 16.99 -4.38
C GLY A 431 1.08 18.06 -5.44
N GLY A 432 0.19 17.76 -6.38
CA GLY A 432 -0.10 18.60 -7.53
C GLY A 432 0.97 18.63 -8.63
N ASP A 433 2.04 17.85 -8.54
CA ASP A 433 3.02 17.69 -9.62
C ASP A 433 2.53 16.60 -10.59
N LEU A 434 2.62 16.85 -11.90
CA LEU A 434 2.34 15.80 -12.90
C LEU A 434 3.52 14.84 -12.93
N VAL A 435 3.28 13.58 -12.54
CA VAL A 435 4.33 12.55 -12.45
C VAL A 435 4.17 11.43 -13.48
N SER A 436 2.99 11.30 -14.10
CA SER A 436 2.76 10.39 -15.22
C SER A 436 1.60 10.88 -16.10
N GLY A 437 1.63 10.57 -17.39
CA GLY A 437 0.61 10.97 -18.36
C GLY A 437 0.76 12.41 -18.89
N ALA A 438 -0.36 13.03 -19.28
CA ALA A 438 -0.37 14.37 -19.86
C ALA A 438 -1.16 15.37 -19.00
N SER A 439 -0.66 16.61 -18.90
CA SER A 439 -1.39 17.67 -18.18
C SER A 439 -2.69 18.02 -18.90
N PRO A 440 -3.80 18.24 -18.16
CA PRO A 440 -4.91 19.05 -18.64
C PRO A 440 -4.40 20.40 -19.15
N GLN A 441 -4.99 20.89 -20.24
CA GLN A 441 -4.66 22.19 -20.83
C GLN A 441 -5.27 23.35 -20.05
#